data_AF-A0A239AAX8-F1
#
_entry.id   AF-A0A239AAX8-F1
#
_cell.length_a   1.000
_cell.length_b   1.000
_cell.length_c   1.000
_cell.angle_alpha   90.00
_cell.angle_beta   90.00
_cell.angle_gamma   90.00
#
_symmetry.space_group_name_H-M   'P 1'
#
loop_
_entity.id
_entity.type
_entity.pdbx_description
1 polymer ?
#
loop_
_entity_poly.entity_id
_entity_poly.type
_entity_poly.pdbx_seq_one_letter_code
_entity_poly.pdbx_strand_id
1 'polypeptide(L)'
;MKKLLVLSLFTLPVGAFAQTVSSQPFKKANIILIQTPDSGVVALKKIGALLVDKGFVIQKLDTDFNTLTTEPKQIKSGVTPTTLTVKVTTKGALLRLSGWAAVDMSAFDSKQHIVPIRVIANGVKPGSLFMQLMEPAQAYSGASVQYTVE
;
A
#
# COMPACT_ATOMS: atom_id res chain seq x y z
N MET A 1 58.18 23.04 -18.82
CA MET A 1 57.56 22.02 -19.69
C MET A 1 56.37 21.41 -18.96
N LYS A 2 55.15 21.67 -19.44
CA LYS A 2 53.89 21.17 -18.89
C LYS A 2 53.78 19.67 -19.19
N LYS A 3 53.54 18.82 -18.18
CA LYS A 3 53.15 17.43 -18.41
C LYS A 3 51.81 17.15 -17.74
N LEU A 4 50.95 16.60 -18.59
CA LEU A 4 49.52 16.36 -18.45
C LEU A 4 49.15 15.63 -17.17
N LEU A 5 48.14 16.16 -16.50
CA LEU A 5 47.36 15.49 -15.48
C LEU A 5 46.27 14.69 -16.23
N VAL A 6 46.50 13.39 -16.41
CA VAL A 6 45.50 12.47 -16.97
C VAL A 6 44.47 12.18 -15.88
N LEU A 7 43.42 12.99 -15.85
CA LEU A 7 42.27 12.81 -14.99
C LEU A 7 41.34 11.77 -15.64
N SER A 8 41.56 10.49 -15.36
CA SER A 8 40.63 9.40 -15.67
C SER A 8 39.40 9.53 -14.78
N LEU A 9 38.46 10.37 -15.24
CA LEU A 9 37.15 10.55 -14.66
C LEU A 9 36.35 9.24 -14.83
N PHE A 10 36.41 8.39 -13.80
CA PHE A 10 35.56 7.21 -13.69
C PHE A 10 34.10 7.66 -13.68
N THR A 11 33.44 7.58 -14.84
CA THR A 11 31.99 7.70 -14.98
C THR A 11 31.37 6.45 -14.38
N LEU A 12 31.21 6.43 -13.07
CA LEU A 12 30.41 5.42 -12.39
C LEU A 12 28.96 5.56 -12.89
N PRO A 13 28.38 4.51 -13.52
CA PRO A 13 26.95 4.51 -13.78
C PRO A 13 26.26 4.49 -12.42
N VAL A 14 25.66 5.62 -12.05
CA VAL A 14 24.74 5.69 -10.92
C VAL A 14 23.55 4.82 -11.33
N GLY A 15 23.57 3.56 -10.92
CA GLY A 15 22.46 2.63 -11.09
C GLY A 15 21.25 3.19 -10.36
N ALA A 16 20.38 3.89 -11.09
CA ALA A 16 19.08 4.27 -10.58
C ALA A 16 18.29 2.97 -10.39
N PHE A 17 18.15 2.54 -9.13
CA PHE A 17 17.20 1.51 -8.75
C PHE A 17 15.80 2.02 -9.09
N ALA A 18 15.32 1.73 -10.30
CA ALA A 18 13.97 2.07 -10.71
C ALA A 18 12.99 1.25 -9.87
N GLN A 19 12.28 1.91 -8.94
CA GLN A 19 11.16 1.28 -8.25
C GLN A 19 10.19 0.73 -9.29
N THR A 20 9.89 -0.57 -9.20
CA THR A 20 8.96 -1.20 -10.14
C THR A 20 7.55 -0.73 -9.83
N VAL A 21 7.03 0.13 -10.70
CA VAL A 21 5.66 0.62 -10.66
C VAL A 21 4.91 -0.01 -11.83
N SER A 22 3.72 -0.55 -11.58
CA SER A 22 2.91 -1.23 -12.60
C SER A 22 1.46 -0.75 -12.54
N SER A 23 0.80 -0.63 -13.69
CA SER A 23 -0.65 -0.37 -13.78
C SER A 23 -1.49 -1.62 -13.46
N GLN A 24 -0.85 -2.80 -13.43
CA GLN A 24 -1.48 -4.07 -13.06
C GLN A 24 -0.86 -4.67 -11.80
N PRO A 25 -1.64 -5.36 -10.95
CA PRO A 25 -1.12 -6.07 -9.79
C PRO A 25 -0.08 -7.14 -10.18
N PHE A 26 1.00 -7.32 -9.39
CA PHE A 26 2.06 -8.31 -9.64
C PHE A 26 2.48 -9.06 -8.36
N LYS A 27 3.17 -10.22 -8.51
CA LYS A 27 3.43 -11.24 -7.46
C LYS A 27 4.06 -10.76 -6.12
N LYS A 28 4.50 -9.52 -6.02
CA LYS A 28 5.11 -8.97 -4.80
C LYS A 28 4.50 -7.65 -4.35
N ALA A 29 3.58 -7.08 -5.12
CA ALA A 29 2.99 -5.78 -4.79
C ALA A 29 2.32 -5.84 -3.42
N ASN A 30 2.72 -4.94 -2.53
CA ASN A 30 2.16 -4.75 -1.19
C ASN A 30 1.71 -3.30 -0.94
N ILE A 31 1.84 -2.44 -1.95
CA ILE A 31 1.42 -1.04 -1.93
C ILE A 31 0.55 -0.76 -3.15
N ILE A 32 -0.55 -0.03 -2.91
CA ILE A 32 -1.38 0.58 -3.96
C ILE A 32 -1.13 2.09 -3.91
N LEU A 33 -0.72 2.65 -5.04
CA LEU A 33 -0.55 4.08 -5.24
C LEU A 33 -1.77 4.62 -5.97
N ILE A 34 -2.38 5.68 -5.46
CA ILE A 34 -3.53 6.35 -6.08
C ILE A 34 -3.12 7.79 -6.35
N GLN A 35 -2.93 8.13 -7.62
CA GLN A 35 -2.73 9.50 -8.06
C GLN A 35 -4.10 10.14 -8.27
N THR A 36 -4.40 11.18 -7.50
CA THR A 36 -5.72 11.84 -7.45
C THR A 36 -5.61 13.32 -7.81
N PRO A 37 -6.66 13.97 -8.35
CA PRO A 37 -6.69 15.42 -8.52
C PRO A 37 -6.91 16.19 -7.20
N ASP A 38 -7.29 15.50 -6.12
CA ASP A 38 -7.62 16.12 -4.84
C ASP A 38 -6.38 16.44 -3.99
N SER A 39 -6.51 17.40 -3.07
CA SER A 39 -5.50 17.66 -2.05
C SER A 39 -5.43 16.49 -1.05
N GLY A 40 -4.26 16.28 -0.42
CA GLY A 40 -4.03 15.13 0.48
C GLY A 40 -5.09 14.94 1.56
N VAL A 41 -5.55 16.01 2.21
CA VAL A 41 -6.60 15.95 3.24
C VAL A 41 -7.96 15.57 2.65
N VAL A 42 -8.33 16.13 1.50
CA VAL A 42 -9.59 15.79 0.81
C VAL A 42 -9.54 14.33 0.34
N ALA A 43 -8.38 13.92 -0.17
CA ALA A 43 -8.15 12.57 -0.64
C ALA A 43 -8.21 11.54 0.49
N LEU A 44 -7.66 11.84 1.67
CA LEU A 44 -7.80 11.00 2.87
C LEU A 44 -9.25 10.83 3.30
N LYS A 45 -10.04 11.91 3.27
CA LYS A 45 -11.45 11.83 3.64
C LYS A 45 -12.24 10.98 2.65
N LYS A 46 -12.02 11.16 1.34
CA LYS A 46 -12.67 10.38 0.28
C LYS A 46 -12.32 8.90 0.36
N ILE A 47 -11.03 8.56 0.43
CA ILE A 47 -10.63 7.15 0.54
C ILE A 47 -11.06 6.54 1.87
N GLY A 48 -11.09 7.32 2.96
CA GLY A 48 -11.64 6.89 4.24
C GLY A 48 -13.12 6.55 4.15
N ALA A 49 -13.93 7.37 3.47
CA ALA A 49 -15.34 7.07 3.22
C ALA A 49 -15.51 5.76 2.42
N LEU A 50 -14.73 5.58 1.35
CA LEU A 50 -14.74 4.34 0.56
C LEU A 50 -14.35 3.11 1.39
N LEU A 51 -13.38 3.23 2.29
CA LEU A 51 -13.02 2.15 3.21
C LEU A 51 -14.16 1.85 4.19
N VAL A 52 -14.82 2.87 4.74
CA VAL A 52 -15.99 2.68 5.62
C VAL A 52 -17.13 1.96 4.89
N ASP A 53 -17.41 2.34 3.64
CA ASP A 53 -18.41 1.68 2.80
C ASP A 53 -18.08 0.20 2.53
N LYS A 54 -16.80 -0.16 2.57
CA LYS A 54 -16.31 -1.55 2.46
C LYS A 54 -16.26 -2.30 3.79
N GLY A 55 -16.82 -1.73 4.86
CA GLY A 55 -16.91 -2.37 6.15
C GLY A 55 -15.65 -2.24 6.99
N PHE A 56 -14.80 -1.25 6.73
CA PHE A 56 -13.73 -0.86 7.64
C PHE A 56 -14.21 0.18 8.67
N VAL A 57 -13.56 0.22 9.82
CA VAL A 57 -13.73 1.25 10.85
C VAL A 57 -12.45 2.07 10.91
N ILE A 58 -12.60 3.39 10.93
CA ILE A 58 -11.48 4.31 11.10
C ILE A 58 -11.00 4.25 12.55
N GLN A 59 -9.78 3.78 12.77
CA GLN A 59 -9.14 3.72 14.09
C GLN A 59 -8.46 5.04 14.43
N LYS A 60 -7.71 5.58 13.47
CA LYS A 60 -6.97 6.83 13.64
C LYS A 60 -6.97 7.63 12.34
N LEU A 61 -7.32 8.91 12.42
CA LEU A 61 -7.08 9.89 11.37
C LEU A 61 -6.13 10.94 11.92
N ASP A 62 -4.97 11.07 11.31
CA ASP A 62 -3.90 11.97 11.72
C ASP A 62 -3.67 12.99 10.60
N THR A 63 -4.22 14.19 10.78
CA THR A 63 -4.18 15.25 9.77
C THR A 63 -2.80 15.89 9.64
N ASP A 64 -2.01 15.88 10.72
CA ASP A 64 -0.68 16.49 10.75
C ASP A 64 0.30 15.65 9.93
N PHE A 65 0.19 14.32 10.05
CA PHE A 65 0.99 13.38 9.27
C PHE A 65 0.31 12.91 7.97
N ASN A 66 -0.90 13.40 7.69
CA ASN A 66 -1.74 12.95 6.58
C ASN A 66 -1.82 11.41 6.49
N THR A 67 -2.15 10.78 7.62
CA THR A 67 -2.31 9.32 7.70
C THR A 67 -3.69 8.91 8.18
N LEU A 68 -4.16 7.78 7.66
CA LEU A 68 -5.40 7.14 8.08
C LEU A 68 -5.11 5.67 8.36
N THR A 69 -5.50 5.20 9.54
CA THR A 69 -5.43 3.79 9.93
C THR A 69 -6.84 3.24 10.10
N THR A 70 -7.14 2.13 9.46
CA THR A 70 -8.45 1.45 9.57
C THR A 70 -8.29 -0.02 9.94
N GLU A 71 -9.37 -0.61 10.45
CA GLU A 71 -9.48 -2.05 10.74
C GLU A 71 -10.81 -2.60 10.24
N PRO A 72 -10.97 -3.93 10.08
CA PRO A 72 -12.24 -4.52 9.67
C PRO A 72 -13.30 -4.32 10.76
N LYS A 73 -14.53 -4.01 10.37
CA LYS A 73 -15.66 -3.98 11.30
C LYS A 73 -15.87 -5.37 11.90
N GLN A 74 -15.78 -5.46 13.23
CA GLN A 74 -16.05 -6.73 13.92
C GLN A 74 -17.50 -7.14 13.70
N ILE A 75 -17.71 -8.38 13.23
CA ILE A 75 -19.03 -8.97 13.12
C ILE A 75 -19.31 -9.69 14.43
N LYS A 76 -20.46 -9.42 15.06
CA LYS A 76 -20.92 -10.13 16.27
C LYS A 76 -21.26 -11.58 15.94
N SER A 77 -20.27 -12.45 15.80
CA SER A 77 -20.39 -13.92 15.77
C SER A 77 -19.01 -14.55 15.61
N GLY A 78 -18.25 -14.73 16.71
CA GLY A 78 -17.17 -15.73 16.89
C GLY A 78 -16.03 -15.88 15.85
N VAL A 79 -16.10 -15.18 14.72
CA VAL A 79 -15.16 -15.19 13.61
C VAL A 79 -14.36 -13.92 13.78
N THR A 80 -13.14 -14.05 14.28
CA THR A 80 -12.17 -12.96 14.27
C THR A 80 -11.88 -12.66 12.80
N PRO A 81 -12.33 -11.53 12.23
CA PRO A 81 -11.90 -11.16 10.90
C PRO A 81 -10.38 -11.07 10.94
N THR A 82 -9.70 -11.65 9.95
CA THR A 82 -8.26 -11.47 9.80
C THR A 82 -8.00 -9.96 9.88
N THR A 83 -7.20 -9.53 10.86
CA THR A 83 -7.06 -8.12 11.26
C THR A 83 -6.33 -7.34 10.17
N LEU A 84 -7.06 -7.01 9.12
CA LEU A 84 -6.57 -6.23 8.00
C LEU A 84 -6.49 -4.77 8.42
N THR A 85 -5.34 -4.36 8.94
CA THR A 85 -5.07 -2.96 9.21
C THR A 85 -4.60 -2.29 7.94
N VAL A 86 -5.28 -1.22 7.54
CA VAL A 86 -4.94 -0.43 6.35
C VAL A 86 -4.33 0.88 6.81
N LYS A 87 -3.16 1.21 6.27
CA LYS A 87 -2.53 2.52 6.43
C LYS A 87 -2.54 3.25 5.10
N VAL A 88 -3.20 4.41 5.10
CA VAL A 88 -3.13 5.39 4.01
C VAL A 88 -2.17 6.50 4.43
N THR A 89 -1.31 6.93 3.52
CA THR A 89 -0.44 8.10 3.71
C THR A 89 -0.51 8.96 2.47
N THR A 90 -0.48 10.28 2.60
CA THR A 90 -0.52 11.17 1.42
C THR A 90 0.71 12.02 1.29
N LYS A 91 1.13 12.26 0.05
CA LYS A 91 2.15 13.23 -0.30
C LYS A 91 1.64 14.05 -1.48
N GLY A 92 1.06 15.22 -1.19
CA GLY A 92 0.38 16.04 -2.18
C GLY A 92 -0.85 15.33 -2.75
N ALA A 93 -0.81 15.03 -4.04
CA ALA A 93 -1.87 14.39 -4.81
C ALA A 93 -1.73 12.86 -4.91
N LEU A 94 -0.77 12.27 -4.19
CA LEU A 94 -0.52 10.83 -4.19
C LEU A 94 -0.95 10.21 -2.85
N LEU A 95 -1.86 9.24 -2.90
CA LEU A 95 -2.16 8.36 -1.78
C LEU A 95 -1.33 7.08 -1.89
N ARG A 96 -0.76 6.66 -0.77
CA ARG A 96 -0.11 5.37 -0.58
C ARG A 96 -0.99 4.54 0.34
N LEU A 97 -1.60 3.49 -0.19
CA LEU A 97 -2.35 2.50 0.56
C LEU A 97 -1.49 1.28 0.77
N SER A 98 -1.38 0.86 2.03
CA SER A 98 -0.67 -0.33 2.46
C SER A 98 -1.50 -1.04 3.50
N GLY A 99 -1.29 -2.33 3.69
CA GLY A 99 -1.92 -3.03 4.79
C GLY A 99 -1.12 -4.22 5.26
N TRP A 100 -1.45 -4.65 6.47
CA TRP A 100 -0.91 -5.84 7.09
C TRP A 100 -2.05 -6.63 7.74
N ALA A 101 -1.81 -7.91 7.91
CA ALA A 101 -2.74 -8.83 8.55
C ALA A 101 -1.98 -9.61 9.64
N ALA A 102 -2.58 -9.74 10.82
CA ALA A 102 -2.12 -10.75 11.77
C ALA A 102 -2.67 -12.10 11.31
N VAL A 103 -1.75 -13.05 11.08
CA VAL A 103 -2.11 -14.44 10.78
C VAL A 103 -1.84 -15.23 12.04
N ASP A 104 -2.89 -15.89 12.54
CA ASP A 104 -2.73 -16.86 13.61
C ASP A 104 -2.07 -18.11 13.03
N MET A 105 -0.80 -18.29 13.37
CA MET A 105 -0.03 -19.48 13.01
C MET A 105 0.00 -20.48 14.15
N SER A 106 -0.92 -20.41 15.12
CA SER A 106 -0.99 -21.32 16.28
C SER A 106 -0.97 -22.81 15.93
N ALA A 107 -1.35 -23.18 14.70
CA ALA A 107 -1.21 -24.54 14.15
C ALA A 107 0.24 -24.96 13.80
N PHE A 108 1.19 -24.03 13.76
CA PHE A 108 2.58 -24.21 13.30
C PHE A 108 3.62 -23.71 14.32
N ASP A 109 3.35 -22.59 14.98
CA ASP A 109 4.13 -22.03 16.10
C ASP A 109 3.14 -21.20 16.90
N SER A 110 3.06 -21.42 18.21
CA SER A 110 2.11 -20.84 19.17
C SER A 110 2.04 -19.29 19.27
N LYS A 111 2.52 -18.56 18.26
CA LYS A 111 2.62 -17.10 18.18
C LYS A 111 1.90 -16.56 16.95
N GLN A 112 1.29 -15.39 17.10
CA GLN A 112 0.76 -14.63 15.97
C GLN A 112 1.90 -13.94 15.21
N HIS A 113 1.85 -13.99 13.88
CA HIS A 113 2.79 -13.29 13.00
C HIS A 113 2.09 -12.18 12.21
N ILE A 114 2.73 -11.02 12.12
CA ILE A 114 2.27 -9.90 11.29
C ILE A 114 2.90 -10.04 9.91
N VAL A 115 2.07 -10.09 8.85
CA VAL A 115 2.54 -10.19 7.47
C VAL A 115 2.01 -9.04 6.61
N PRO A 116 2.83 -8.43 5.74
CA PRO A 116 2.36 -7.47 4.76
C PRO A 116 1.51 -8.20 3.71
N ILE A 117 0.49 -7.53 3.22
CA ILE A 117 -0.41 -8.14 2.23
C ILE A 117 0.28 -8.11 0.87
N ARG A 118 0.28 -9.24 0.15
CA ARG A 118 0.89 -9.36 -1.19
C ARG A 118 -0.13 -9.79 -2.24
N VAL A 119 0.06 -9.32 -3.46
CA VAL A 119 -0.62 -9.80 -4.67
C VAL A 119 0.10 -11.04 -5.22
N ILE A 120 -0.62 -12.01 -5.78
CA ILE A 120 -0.04 -13.05 -6.66
C ILE A 120 -0.72 -12.94 -8.02
N ALA A 121 0.05 -12.83 -9.11
CA ALA A 121 -0.48 -12.79 -10.48
C ALA A 121 0.44 -13.53 -11.48
N ASN A 122 -0.18 -13.93 -12.60
CA ASN A 122 0.04 -15.10 -13.49
C ASN A 122 -0.60 -16.41 -12.97
N GLY A 123 -1.92 -16.51 -13.12
CA GLY A 123 -2.69 -17.75 -12.92
C GLY A 123 -3.16 -18.04 -11.49
N VAL A 124 -2.78 -17.23 -10.51
CA VAL A 124 -3.13 -17.41 -9.09
C VAL A 124 -3.98 -16.22 -8.64
N LYS A 125 -5.06 -16.48 -7.88
CA LYS A 125 -5.93 -15.43 -7.35
C LYS A 125 -5.12 -14.53 -6.40
N PRO A 126 -5.24 -13.20 -6.50
CA PRO A 126 -4.64 -12.31 -5.51
C PRO A 126 -5.09 -12.69 -4.09
N GLY A 127 -4.25 -12.44 -3.08
CA GLY A 127 -4.65 -12.66 -1.70
C GLY A 127 -5.94 -11.91 -1.39
N SER A 128 -6.93 -12.58 -0.79
CA SER A 128 -8.28 -12.04 -0.55
C SER A 128 -8.27 -10.68 0.15
N LEU A 129 -7.29 -10.45 1.02
CA LEU A 129 -7.11 -9.21 1.77
C LEU A 129 -6.60 -8.04 0.90
N PHE A 130 -5.75 -8.30 -0.11
CA PHE A 130 -5.30 -7.23 -1.01
C PHE A 130 -6.41 -6.79 -1.95
N MET A 131 -7.26 -7.74 -2.39
CA MET A 131 -8.42 -7.45 -3.22
C MET A 131 -9.41 -6.51 -2.54
N GLN A 132 -9.58 -6.65 -1.22
CA GLN A 132 -10.42 -5.74 -0.42
C GLN A 132 -9.88 -4.30 -0.40
N LEU A 133 -8.58 -4.10 -0.66
CA LEU A 133 -7.97 -2.76 -0.78
C LEU A 133 -7.99 -2.24 -2.21
N MET A 134 -7.96 -3.13 -3.20
CA MET A 134 -8.01 -2.74 -4.62
C MET A 134 -9.34 -2.10 -4.98
N GLU A 135 -10.45 -2.64 -4.47
CA GLU A 135 -11.79 -2.13 -4.79
C GLU A 135 -11.98 -0.65 -4.36
N PRO A 136 -11.73 -0.24 -3.11
CA PRO A 136 -11.82 1.18 -2.74
C PRO A 136 -10.79 2.04 -3.46
N ALA A 137 -9.61 1.50 -3.81
CA ALA A 137 -8.63 2.24 -4.60
C ALA A 137 -9.11 2.51 -6.04
N GLN A 138 -9.72 1.53 -6.69
CA GLN A 138 -10.28 1.63 -8.04
C GLN A 138 -11.59 2.44 -8.08
N ALA A 139 -12.36 2.45 -6.99
CA ALA A 139 -13.56 3.25 -6.84
C ALA A 139 -13.28 4.75 -6.67
N TYR A 140 -12.01 5.15 -6.48
CA TYR A 140 -11.64 6.55 -6.36
C TYR A 140 -11.79 7.26 -7.71
N SER A 141 -12.83 8.09 -7.85
CA SER A 141 -13.15 8.79 -9.09
C SER A 141 -12.03 9.71 -9.57
N GLY A 142 -11.69 9.62 -10.86
CA GLY A 142 -10.68 10.47 -11.51
C GLY A 142 -9.23 10.15 -11.13
N ALA A 143 -8.98 9.04 -10.44
CA ALA A 143 -7.65 8.64 -10.05
C ALA A 143 -6.98 7.66 -11.05
N SER A 144 -5.65 7.68 -11.06
CA SER A 144 -4.83 6.63 -11.65
C SER A 144 -4.28 5.73 -10.54
N VAL A 145 -4.41 4.42 -10.73
CA VAL A 145 -4.01 3.41 -9.74
C VAL A 145 -2.78 2.66 -10.24
N GLN A 146 -1.77 2.55 -9.37
CA GLN A 146 -0.54 1.82 -9.64
C GLN A 146 -0.19 0.90 -8.46
N TYR A 147 0.64 -0.09 -8.71
CA TYR A 147 1.06 -1.10 -7.75
C TYR A 147 2.58 -1.10 -7.62
N THR A 148 3.09 -1.24 -6.40
CA THR A 148 4.54 -1.28 -6.16
C THR A 148 4.89 -2.11 -4.91
N VAL A 149 6.19 -2.24 -4.64
CA VAL A 149 6.76 -2.86 -3.44
C VAL A 149 7.36 -1.82 -2.52
N GLU A 150 7.32 -2.07 -1.21
CA GLU A 150 8.08 -1.29 -0.22
C GLU A 150 9.60 -1.46 -0.37
#